data_AF-A0A9E2J049-F1
#
_entry.id   AF-A0A9E2J049-F1
#
_cell.length_a   1.000
_cell.length_b   1.000
_cell.length_c   1.000
_cell.angle_alpha   90.00
_cell.angle_beta   90.00
_cell.angle_gamma   90.00
#
_symmetry.space_group_name_H-M   'P 1'
#
loop_
_entity.id
_entity.type
_entity.pdbx_description
1 polymer ?
#
loop_
_entity_poly.entity_id
_entity_poly.type
_entity_poly.pdbx_seq_one_letter_code
_entity_poly.pdbx_strand_id
1 'polypeptide(L)'
;MENKIKEADNLIRQGKSSLAVIVIKSALKEAPEYPYLHYLLGIARMKCLRFFLAKRAFEKANHLLPNNAENLRSLGWVKVMLGQLDEGRKDLREAISLDLVNSLAYMDLAMSYFHYFDFKEGKQWLERALSLAPEDQFLLDNAKIAKKLEKEFLKYSDKERQKMKREKSNQEFQKFLRISALQYYYAGKALAQDEAEEVREEARLNGADASVLTSEQETEIASIRKLNKISQKKEIIKKREEIEGEFLRLLKKISSPFSVEHIKDIIYYEKDNDDLTKIISIFDRGGDVKELDQILEIVNDAWNYFPHKSLDGLCPMDKILEYKDRHKK
;
A
#
# COMPACT_ATOMS: atom_id res chain seq x y z
N MET A 1 -4.04 -18.11 0.65
CA MET A 1 -2.99 -17.81 -0.34
C MET A 1 -3.36 -18.01 -1.83
N GLU A 2 -3.51 -19.22 -2.37
CA GLU A 2 -3.61 -19.45 -3.84
C GLU A 2 -4.80 -18.74 -4.51
N ASN A 3 -5.98 -18.74 -3.87
CA ASN A 3 -7.16 -18.01 -4.37
C ASN A 3 -6.92 -16.50 -4.47
N LYS A 4 -6.18 -15.91 -3.51
CA LYS A 4 -5.84 -14.48 -3.51
C LYS A 4 -4.88 -14.11 -4.65
N ILE A 5 -3.97 -15.03 -5.01
CA ILE A 5 -3.07 -14.85 -6.15
C ILE A 5 -3.88 -14.83 -7.45
N LYS A 6 -4.74 -15.83 -7.66
CA LYS A 6 -5.61 -15.93 -8.86
C LYS A 6 -6.53 -14.71 -8.99
N GLU A 7 -7.10 -14.27 -7.87
CA GLU A 7 -7.93 -13.06 -7.82
C GLU A 7 -7.14 -11.81 -8.22
N ALA A 8 -5.94 -11.62 -7.63
CA ALA A 8 -5.07 -10.51 -7.96
C ALA A 8 -4.68 -10.48 -9.45
N ASP A 9 -4.31 -11.62 -10.02
CA ASP A 9 -3.99 -11.76 -11.44
C ASP A 9 -5.17 -11.38 -12.34
N ASN A 10 -6.37 -11.83 -11.99
CA ASN A 10 -7.59 -11.48 -12.72
C ASN A 10 -7.90 -9.98 -12.65
N LEU A 11 -7.76 -9.37 -11.46
CA LEU A 11 -7.94 -7.93 -11.27
C LEU A 11 -6.95 -7.12 -12.10
N ILE A 12 -5.68 -7.54 -12.17
CA ILE A 12 -4.64 -6.92 -13.02
C ILE A 12 -5.04 -6.98 -14.49
N ARG A 13 -5.51 -8.14 -14.98
CA ARG A 13 -5.96 -8.32 -16.37
C ARG A 13 -7.18 -7.48 -16.72
N GLN A 14 -8.09 -7.28 -15.77
CA GLN A 14 -9.27 -6.42 -15.92
C GLN A 14 -8.96 -4.92 -15.81
N GLY A 15 -7.70 -4.53 -15.57
CA GLY A 15 -7.31 -3.13 -15.35
C GLY A 15 -7.66 -2.60 -13.95
N LYS A 16 -8.19 -3.43 -13.05
CA LYS A 16 -8.55 -3.08 -11.66
C LYS A 16 -7.34 -3.19 -10.73
N SER A 17 -6.23 -2.58 -11.12
CA SER A 17 -4.93 -2.74 -10.47
C SER A 17 -4.89 -2.21 -9.03
N SER A 18 -5.65 -1.15 -8.72
CA SER A 18 -5.79 -0.65 -7.34
C SER A 18 -6.39 -1.69 -6.40
N LEU A 19 -7.40 -2.44 -6.85
CA LEU A 19 -7.98 -3.53 -6.07
C LEU A 19 -7.01 -4.70 -5.93
N ALA A 20 -6.25 -5.02 -6.99
CA ALA A 20 -5.22 -6.06 -6.93
C ALA A 20 -4.19 -5.76 -5.84
N VAL A 21 -3.74 -4.50 -5.69
CA VAL A 21 -2.81 -4.09 -4.62
C VAL A 21 -3.36 -4.46 -3.23
N ILE A 22 -4.66 -4.26 -2.99
CA ILE A 22 -5.31 -4.58 -1.71
C ILE A 22 -5.27 -6.08 -1.44
N VAL A 23 -5.67 -6.89 -2.42
CA VAL A 23 -5.68 -8.36 -2.32
C VAL A 23 -4.25 -8.90 -2.11
N ILE A 24 -3.28 -8.38 -2.85
CA ILE A 24 -1.86 -8.78 -2.75
C ILE A 24 -1.29 -8.41 -1.38
N LYS A 25 -1.54 -7.19 -0.88
CA LYS A 25 -1.09 -6.78 0.48
C LYS A 25 -1.72 -7.66 1.57
N SER A 26 -2.96 -8.10 1.39
CA SER A 26 -3.60 -9.06 2.30
C SER A 26 -2.91 -10.43 2.23
N ALA A 27 -2.58 -10.93 1.04
CA ALA A 27 -1.85 -12.19 0.88
C ALA A 27 -0.41 -12.12 1.45
N LEU A 28 0.26 -10.98 1.32
CA LEU A 28 1.60 -10.76 1.89
C LEU A 28 1.61 -10.74 3.44
N LYS A 29 0.48 -10.52 4.11
CA LYS A 29 0.39 -10.72 5.56
C LYS A 29 0.46 -12.20 5.95
N GLU A 30 -0.01 -13.10 5.08
CA GLU A 30 0.06 -14.56 5.29
C GLU A 30 1.43 -15.12 4.89
N ALA A 31 2.02 -14.60 3.80
CA ALA A 31 3.30 -15.07 3.25
C ALA A 31 4.22 -13.89 2.86
N PRO A 32 4.90 -13.25 3.83
CA PRO A 32 5.67 -12.02 3.59
C PRO A 32 6.86 -12.18 2.64
N GLU A 33 7.38 -13.39 2.48
CA GLU A 33 8.58 -13.69 1.68
C GLU A 33 8.28 -14.45 0.39
N TYR A 34 7.02 -14.49 -0.05
CA TYR A 34 6.67 -15.17 -1.29
C TYR A 34 7.02 -14.32 -2.52
N PRO A 35 7.99 -14.73 -3.37
CA PRO A 35 8.54 -13.87 -4.43
C PRO A 35 7.49 -13.40 -5.44
N TYR A 36 6.59 -14.30 -5.85
CA TYR A 36 5.58 -14.00 -6.86
C TYR A 36 4.55 -12.96 -6.39
N LEU A 37 4.25 -12.88 -5.09
CA LEU A 37 3.36 -11.84 -4.55
C LEU A 37 4.03 -10.45 -4.64
N HIS A 38 5.34 -10.36 -4.44
CA HIS A 38 6.09 -9.13 -4.64
C HIS A 38 6.16 -8.74 -6.13
N TYR A 39 6.33 -9.72 -7.02
CA TYR A 39 6.24 -9.51 -8.47
C TYR A 39 4.87 -8.94 -8.87
N LEU A 40 3.78 -9.58 -8.43
CA LEU A 40 2.42 -9.09 -8.71
C LEU A 40 2.16 -7.70 -8.11
N LEU A 41 2.68 -7.43 -6.91
CA LEU A 41 2.59 -6.10 -6.29
C LEU A 41 3.27 -5.04 -7.15
N GLY A 42 4.45 -5.37 -7.70
CA GLY A 42 5.17 -4.51 -8.64
C GLY A 42 4.36 -4.24 -9.90
N ILE A 43 3.80 -5.27 -10.53
CA ILE A 43 2.98 -5.13 -11.74
C ILE A 43 1.75 -4.25 -11.48
N ALA A 44 1.03 -4.51 -10.38
CA ALA A 44 -0.16 -3.77 -10.02
C ALA A 44 0.15 -2.29 -9.73
N ARG A 45 1.23 -2.02 -8.99
CA ARG A 45 1.68 -0.65 -8.69
C ARG A 45 2.16 0.09 -9.94
N MET A 46 2.84 -0.58 -10.85
CA MET A 46 3.28 -0.01 -12.12
C MET A 46 2.08 0.39 -13.00
N LYS A 47 1.04 -0.44 -13.07
CA LYS A 47 -0.22 -0.10 -13.75
C LYS A 47 -0.97 1.07 -13.10
N CYS A 48 -0.73 1.31 -11.82
CA CYS A 48 -1.20 2.48 -11.07
C CYS A 48 -0.26 3.70 -11.13
N LEU A 49 0.76 3.68 -12.02
CA LEU A 49 1.80 4.71 -12.15
C LEU A 49 2.64 4.95 -10.88
N ARG A 50 2.64 4.00 -9.93
CA ARG A 50 3.47 4.06 -8.72
C ARG A 50 4.82 3.39 -8.95
N PHE A 51 5.65 4.01 -9.78
CA PHE A 51 6.87 3.41 -10.30
C PHE A 51 7.94 3.16 -9.23
N PHE A 52 8.13 4.06 -8.26
CA PHE A 52 9.10 3.83 -7.18
C PHE A 52 8.64 2.69 -6.26
N LEU A 53 7.36 2.67 -5.89
CA LEU A 53 6.80 1.59 -5.08
C LEU A 53 6.77 0.25 -5.84
N ALA A 54 6.64 0.28 -7.17
CA ALA A 54 6.77 -0.90 -8.03
C ALA A 54 8.22 -1.41 -8.07
N LYS A 55 9.20 -0.51 -8.24
CA LYS A 55 10.63 -0.84 -8.16
C LYS A 55 10.98 -1.53 -6.84
N ARG A 56 10.56 -0.99 -5.70
CA ARG A 56 10.77 -1.62 -4.38
C ARG A 56 10.21 -3.05 -4.32
N ALA A 57 9.03 -3.28 -4.90
CA ALA A 57 8.41 -4.61 -4.93
C ALA A 57 9.18 -5.57 -5.85
N PHE A 58 9.59 -5.14 -7.04
CA PHE A 58 10.40 -5.95 -7.94
C PHE A 58 11.81 -6.24 -7.39
N GLU A 59 12.43 -5.30 -6.70
CA GLU A 59 13.70 -5.51 -6.00
C GLU A 59 13.56 -6.60 -4.93
N LYS A 60 12.47 -6.59 -4.15
CA LYS A 60 12.18 -7.65 -3.18
C LYS A 60 11.92 -8.99 -3.88
N ALA A 61 11.17 -9.01 -4.97
CA ALA A 61 10.93 -10.22 -5.76
C ALA A 61 12.24 -10.83 -6.31
N ASN A 62 13.12 -9.99 -6.87
CA ASN A 62 14.42 -10.40 -7.39
C ASN A 62 15.39 -10.85 -6.28
N HIS A 63 15.34 -10.22 -5.10
CA HIS A 63 16.13 -10.67 -3.95
C HIS A 63 15.70 -12.06 -3.46
N LEU A 64 14.39 -12.32 -3.41
CA LEU A 64 13.84 -13.60 -2.96
C LEU A 64 13.98 -14.71 -4.02
N LEU A 65 13.97 -14.34 -5.31
CA LEU A 65 14.17 -15.25 -6.44
C LEU A 65 15.12 -14.61 -7.46
N PRO A 66 16.45 -14.72 -7.24
CA PRO A 66 17.45 -14.17 -8.15
C PRO A 66 17.51 -14.96 -9.46
N ASN A 67 18.12 -14.36 -10.50
CA ASN A 67 18.27 -14.96 -11.83
C ASN A 67 16.94 -15.39 -12.48
N ASN A 68 15.85 -14.67 -12.18
CA ASN A 68 14.57 -14.88 -12.82
C ASN A 68 14.36 -13.83 -13.94
N ALA A 69 14.23 -14.30 -15.18
CA ALA A 69 14.11 -13.44 -16.35
C ALA A 69 12.91 -12.46 -16.28
N GLU A 70 11.75 -12.91 -15.79
CA GLU A 70 10.55 -12.07 -15.69
C GLU A 70 10.68 -10.96 -14.62
N ASN A 71 11.30 -11.27 -13.48
CA ASN A 71 11.60 -10.30 -12.43
C ASN A 71 12.58 -9.25 -12.94
N LEU A 72 13.67 -9.66 -13.60
CA LEU A 72 14.64 -8.73 -14.18
C LEU A 72 14.05 -7.91 -15.31
N ARG A 73 13.19 -8.50 -16.17
CA ARG A 73 12.49 -7.76 -17.22
C ARG A 73 11.66 -6.64 -16.62
N SER A 74 10.85 -6.97 -15.61
CA SER A 74 9.95 -6.02 -14.96
C SER A 74 10.70 -4.95 -14.16
N LEU A 75 11.79 -5.32 -13.49
CA LEU A 75 12.68 -4.39 -12.80
C LEU A 75 13.37 -3.44 -13.79
N GLY A 76 13.86 -3.97 -14.91
CA GLY A 76 14.50 -3.18 -15.96
C GLY A 76 13.52 -2.18 -16.58
N TRP A 77 12.30 -2.62 -16.90
CA TRP A 77 11.27 -1.75 -17.43
C TRP A 77 10.87 -0.63 -16.46
N VAL A 78 10.67 -0.94 -15.17
CA VAL A 78 10.32 0.13 -14.20
C VAL A 78 11.47 1.12 -13.99
N LYS A 79 12.74 0.66 -14.05
CA LYS A 79 13.92 1.55 -14.01
C LYS A 79 13.94 2.50 -15.21
N VAL A 80 13.62 2.03 -16.41
CA VAL A 80 13.46 2.88 -17.60
C VAL A 80 12.38 3.95 -17.35
N MET A 81 11.22 3.57 -16.81
CA MET A 81 10.15 4.52 -16.48
C MET A 81 10.55 5.56 -15.43
N LEU A 82 11.44 5.17 -14.50
CA LEU A 82 12.02 6.08 -13.50
C LEU A 82 13.14 6.97 -14.05
N GLY A 83 13.51 6.82 -15.33
CA GLY A 83 14.59 7.56 -15.96
C GLY A 83 15.99 6.99 -15.70
N GLN A 84 16.09 5.84 -15.03
CA GLN A 84 17.33 5.09 -14.82
C GLN A 84 17.63 4.25 -16.08
N LEU A 85 17.83 4.94 -17.20
CA LEU A 85 17.81 4.34 -18.53
C LEU A 85 18.86 3.25 -18.73
N ASP A 86 20.11 3.53 -18.37
CA ASP A 86 21.22 2.61 -18.60
C ASP A 86 21.12 1.36 -17.71
N GLU A 87 20.75 1.54 -16.44
CA GLU A 87 20.49 0.44 -15.52
C GLU A 87 19.31 -0.40 -15.98
N GLY A 88 18.21 0.22 -16.40
CA GLY A 88 17.03 -0.49 -16.88
C GLY A 88 17.30 -1.29 -18.16
N ARG A 89 18.03 -0.71 -19.12
CA ARG A 89 18.45 -1.43 -20.34
C ARG A 89 19.45 -2.54 -20.04
N LYS A 90 20.30 -2.39 -19.02
CA LYS A 90 21.19 -3.46 -18.57
C LYS A 90 20.38 -4.66 -18.04
N ASP A 91 19.45 -4.41 -17.13
CA ASP A 91 18.59 -5.46 -16.56
C ASP A 91 17.76 -6.17 -17.65
N LEU A 92 17.25 -5.42 -18.64
CA LEU A 92 16.52 -6.00 -19.78
C LEU A 92 17.40 -6.90 -20.65
N ARG A 93 18.66 -6.53 -20.89
CA ARG A 93 19.62 -7.40 -21.60
C ARG A 93 19.97 -8.64 -20.79
N GLU A 94 20.07 -8.51 -19.47
CA GLU A 94 20.29 -9.64 -18.58
C GLU A 94 19.09 -10.60 -18.60
N ALA A 95 17.86 -10.07 -18.54
CA ALA A 95 16.64 -10.87 -18.70
C ALA A 95 16.63 -11.65 -20.03
N ILE A 96 17.01 -11.01 -21.14
CA ILE A 96 17.17 -11.67 -22.44
C ILE A 96 18.23 -12.78 -22.38
N SER A 97 19.35 -12.55 -21.70
CA SER A 97 20.42 -13.56 -21.61
C SER A 97 20.00 -14.80 -20.81
N LEU A 98 19.06 -14.65 -19.88
CA LEU A 98 18.48 -15.76 -19.10
C LEU A 98 17.38 -16.50 -19.86
N ASP A 99 16.66 -15.82 -20.75
CA ASP A 99 15.61 -16.41 -21.60
C ASP A 99 15.62 -15.81 -23.01
N LEU A 100 16.33 -16.49 -23.91
CA LEU A 100 16.54 -16.07 -25.30
C LEU A 100 15.28 -16.13 -26.18
N VAL A 101 14.20 -16.75 -25.71
CA VAL A 101 12.93 -16.86 -26.46
C VAL A 101 11.84 -15.95 -25.89
N ASN A 102 12.14 -15.16 -24.85
CA ASN A 102 11.22 -14.21 -24.25
C ASN A 102 11.00 -12.98 -25.14
N SER A 103 10.02 -13.07 -26.04
CA SER A 103 9.67 -12.01 -26.97
C SER A 103 9.29 -10.68 -26.28
N LEU A 104 8.73 -10.73 -25.06
CA LEU A 104 8.39 -9.56 -24.27
C LEU A 104 9.62 -8.81 -23.76
N ALA A 105 10.70 -9.52 -23.39
CA ALA A 105 11.95 -8.87 -22.96
C ALA A 105 12.61 -8.08 -24.10
N TYR A 106 12.59 -8.63 -25.32
CA TYR A 106 13.01 -7.93 -26.52
C TYR A 106 12.12 -6.71 -26.82
N MET A 107 10.80 -6.85 -26.65
CA MET A 107 9.85 -5.75 -26.83
C MET A 107 10.10 -4.62 -25.82
N ASP A 108 10.26 -4.92 -24.53
CA ASP A 108 10.51 -3.92 -23.50
C ASP A 108 11.84 -3.18 -23.75
N LEU A 109 12.88 -3.89 -24.20
CA LEU A 109 14.14 -3.28 -24.62
C LEU A 109 13.94 -2.37 -25.84
N ALA A 110 13.22 -2.82 -26.86
CA ALA A 110 12.87 -2.00 -28.02
C ALA A 110 12.14 -0.72 -27.59
N MET A 111 11.09 -0.86 -26.78
CA MET A 111 10.28 0.26 -26.31
C MET A 111 11.09 1.23 -25.44
N SER A 112 12.09 0.76 -24.70
CA SER A 112 13.03 1.65 -24.00
C SER A 112 13.84 2.54 -24.94
N TYR A 113 14.15 2.08 -26.16
CA TYR A 113 14.80 2.88 -27.21
C TYR A 113 13.82 3.84 -27.87
N PHE A 114 12.62 3.37 -28.23
CA PHE A 114 11.55 4.23 -28.78
C PHE A 114 11.17 5.36 -27.82
N HIS A 115 11.08 5.08 -26.51
CA HIS A 115 10.74 6.07 -25.49
C HIS A 115 11.74 7.24 -25.41
N TYR A 116 12.99 7.00 -25.82
CA TYR A 116 14.07 7.99 -25.87
C TYR A 116 14.43 8.42 -27.31
N PHE A 117 13.55 8.13 -28.27
CA PHE A 117 13.69 8.50 -29.69
C PHE A 117 14.91 7.90 -30.40
N ASP A 118 15.42 6.77 -29.89
CA ASP A 118 16.52 6.01 -30.46
C ASP A 118 15.97 4.92 -31.40
N PHE A 119 15.30 5.37 -32.46
CA PHE A 119 14.48 4.51 -33.31
C PHE A 119 15.27 3.42 -34.04
N LYS A 120 16.54 3.67 -34.38
CA LYS A 120 17.38 2.72 -35.11
C LYS A 120 17.64 1.47 -34.26
N GLU A 121 18.10 1.65 -33.04
CA GLU A 121 18.34 0.58 -32.08
C GLU A 121 17.03 -0.08 -31.67
N GLY A 122 15.97 0.71 -31.43
CA GLY A 122 14.65 0.20 -31.09
C GLY A 122 14.09 -0.76 -32.15
N LYS A 123 14.26 -0.45 -33.44
CA LYS A 123 13.81 -1.31 -34.54
C LYS A 123 14.49 -2.67 -34.55
N GLN A 124 15.80 -2.72 -34.31
CA GLN A 124 16.54 -3.98 -34.29
C GLN A 124 16.00 -4.94 -33.23
N TRP A 125 15.72 -4.43 -32.03
CA TRP A 125 15.13 -5.23 -30.95
C TRP A 125 13.68 -5.58 -31.21
N LEU A 126 12.90 -4.68 -31.80
CA LEU A 126 11.50 -4.92 -32.17
C LEU A 126 11.38 -6.00 -33.24
N GLU A 127 12.25 -5.99 -34.26
CA GLU A 127 12.34 -7.03 -35.28
C GLU A 127 12.61 -8.39 -34.65
N ARG A 128 13.51 -8.44 -33.65
CA ARG A 128 13.78 -9.68 -32.93
C ARG A 128 12.56 -10.17 -32.14
N ALA A 129 11.86 -9.29 -31.43
CA ALA A 129 10.63 -9.63 -30.70
C ALA A 129 9.56 -10.22 -31.64
N LEU A 130 9.31 -9.56 -32.78
CA LEU A 130 8.34 -10.01 -33.79
C LEU A 130 8.77 -11.31 -34.49
N SER A 131 10.07 -11.56 -34.66
CA SER A 131 10.55 -12.84 -35.22
C SER A 131 10.26 -14.03 -34.30
N LEU A 132 10.22 -13.81 -32.98
CA LEU A 132 9.95 -14.86 -31.99
C LEU A 132 8.46 -15.14 -31.83
N ALA A 133 7.62 -14.11 -31.98
CA ALA A 133 6.16 -14.23 -31.82
C ALA A 133 5.43 -13.32 -32.83
N PRO A 134 5.39 -13.70 -34.12
CA PRO A 134 4.88 -12.83 -35.20
C PRO A 134 3.37 -12.60 -35.16
N GLU A 135 2.61 -13.50 -34.52
CA GLU A 135 1.15 -13.42 -34.41
C GLU A 135 0.68 -12.88 -33.04
N ASP A 136 1.62 -12.51 -32.16
CA ASP A 136 1.28 -11.95 -30.86
C ASP A 136 0.70 -10.54 -31.03
N GLN A 137 -0.60 -10.39 -30.69
CA GLN A 137 -1.33 -9.15 -30.88
C GLN A 137 -0.76 -7.99 -30.05
N PHE A 138 -0.25 -8.26 -28.85
CA PHE A 138 0.36 -7.23 -28.00
C PHE A 138 1.65 -6.69 -28.64
N LEU A 139 2.47 -7.58 -29.21
CA LEU A 139 3.66 -7.16 -29.96
C LEU A 139 3.31 -6.36 -31.21
N LEU A 140 2.33 -6.82 -31.99
CA LEU A 140 1.87 -6.14 -33.20
C LEU A 140 1.32 -4.74 -32.90
N ASP A 141 0.60 -4.57 -31.80
CA ASP A 141 0.06 -3.26 -31.41
C ASP A 141 1.15 -2.31 -30.91
N ASN A 142 2.13 -2.80 -30.15
CA ASN A 142 3.30 -2.00 -29.79
C ASN A 142 4.12 -1.60 -31.02
N ALA A 143 4.27 -2.48 -32.00
CA ALA A 143 4.96 -2.16 -33.26
C ALA A 143 4.24 -1.03 -34.05
N LYS A 144 2.90 -1.02 -34.06
CA LYS A 144 2.12 0.09 -34.66
C LYS A 144 2.34 1.40 -33.91
N ILE A 145 2.36 1.37 -32.58
CA ILE A 145 2.64 2.54 -31.73
C ILE A 145 4.04 3.08 -32.02
N ALA A 146 5.04 2.20 -32.05
CA ALA A 146 6.43 2.52 -32.32
C ALA A 146 6.60 3.19 -33.71
N LYS A 147 5.98 2.63 -34.74
CA LYS A 147 5.97 3.20 -36.11
C LYS A 147 5.29 4.57 -36.16
N LYS A 148 4.15 4.73 -35.46
CA LYS A 148 3.45 6.01 -35.38
C LYS A 148 4.30 7.06 -34.68
N LEU A 149 4.93 6.71 -33.55
CA LEU A 149 5.80 7.59 -32.79
C LEU A 149 6.96 8.10 -33.64
N GLU A 150 7.66 7.21 -34.35
CA GLU A 150 8.73 7.60 -35.26
C GLU A 150 8.24 8.53 -36.36
N LYS A 151 7.12 8.17 -37.02
CA LYS A 151 6.54 8.99 -38.09
C LYS A 151 6.20 10.40 -37.61
N GLU A 152 5.59 10.55 -36.44
CA GLU A 152 5.27 11.85 -35.86
C GLU A 152 6.53 12.62 -35.48
N PHE A 153 7.53 11.95 -34.87
CA PHE A 153 8.80 12.56 -34.51
C PHE A 153 9.58 13.09 -35.72
N LEU A 154 9.50 12.40 -36.86
CA LEU A 154 10.19 12.80 -38.10
C LEU A 154 9.58 14.04 -38.78
N LYS A 155 8.38 14.49 -38.38
CA LYS A 155 7.77 15.73 -38.90
C LYS A 155 8.47 16.99 -38.38
N TYR A 156 9.13 16.91 -37.23
CA TYR A 156 9.85 18.03 -36.62
C TYR A 156 11.21 18.26 -37.31
N SER A 157 11.72 19.49 -37.28
CA SER A 157 13.07 19.80 -37.76
C SER A 157 14.15 19.10 -36.93
N ASP A 158 15.36 18.96 -37.49
CA ASP A 158 16.50 18.37 -36.75
C ASP A 158 16.78 19.06 -35.42
N LYS A 159 16.66 20.40 -35.39
CA LYS A 159 16.88 21.20 -34.18
C LYS A 159 15.84 20.87 -33.10
N GLU A 160 14.57 20.74 -33.47
CA GLU A 160 13.49 20.36 -32.55
C GLU A 160 13.66 18.92 -32.05
N ARG A 161 13.98 17.98 -32.94
CA ARG A 161 14.26 16.58 -32.57
C ARG A 161 15.41 16.46 -31.57
N GLN A 162 16.50 17.19 -31.78
CA GLN A 162 17.62 17.24 -30.84
C GLN A 162 17.21 17.83 -29.49
N LYS A 163 16.40 18.89 -29.49
CA LYS A 163 15.86 19.48 -28.26
C LYS A 163 14.99 18.48 -27.50
N MET A 164 14.04 17.81 -28.18
CA MET A 164 13.18 16.79 -27.58
C MET A 164 13.99 15.64 -26.97
N LYS A 165 15.05 15.16 -27.65
CA LYS A 165 15.97 14.15 -27.09
C LYS A 165 16.64 14.65 -25.80
N ARG A 166 17.20 15.87 -25.80
CA ARG A 166 17.85 16.45 -24.62
C ARG A 166 16.88 16.62 -23.45
N GLU A 167 15.67 17.10 -23.72
CA GLU A 167 14.61 17.22 -22.71
C GLU A 167 14.21 15.85 -22.18
N LYS A 168 14.04 14.84 -23.05
CA LYS A 168 13.69 13.48 -22.64
C LYS A 168 14.78 12.85 -21.75
N SER A 169 16.05 13.15 -21.97
CA SER A 169 17.15 12.70 -21.12
C SER A 169 17.34 13.53 -19.85
N ASN A 170 16.66 14.67 -19.71
CA ASN A 170 16.74 15.51 -18.52
C ASN A 170 15.96 14.87 -17.35
N GLN A 171 16.62 14.70 -16.19
CA GLN A 171 16.04 14.05 -15.03
C GLN A 171 14.86 14.83 -14.42
N GLU A 172 14.97 16.15 -14.31
CA GLU A 172 13.88 17.00 -13.81
C GLU A 172 12.67 16.97 -14.74
N PHE A 173 12.89 16.93 -16.06
CA PHE A 173 11.81 16.77 -17.02
C PHE A 173 11.14 15.39 -16.91
N GLN A 174 11.90 14.30 -16.75
CA GLN A 174 11.32 12.98 -16.51
C GLN A 174 10.52 12.92 -15.20
N LYS A 175 11.05 13.54 -14.14
CA LYS A 175 10.34 13.69 -12.86
C LYS A 175 9.03 14.44 -13.04
N PHE A 176 9.04 15.58 -13.73
CA PHE A 176 7.84 16.35 -14.06
C PHE A 176 6.81 15.49 -14.80
N LEU A 177 7.21 14.79 -15.87
CA LEU A 177 6.31 13.91 -16.62
C LEU A 177 5.69 12.81 -15.76
N ARG A 178 6.46 12.19 -14.86
CA ARG A 178 5.94 11.16 -13.94
C ARG A 178 4.92 11.73 -12.97
N ILE A 179 5.20 12.88 -12.36
CA ILE A 179 4.28 13.54 -11.42
C ILE A 179 3.00 13.94 -12.14
N SER A 180 3.10 14.56 -13.33
CA SER A 180 1.93 14.93 -14.13
C SER A 180 1.11 13.70 -14.54
N ALA A 181 1.76 12.60 -14.92
CA ALA A 181 1.06 11.36 -15.25
C ALA A 181 0.36 10.76 -14.03
N LEU A 182 1.02 10.74 -12.87
CA LEU A 182 0.45 10.28 -11.61
C LEU A 182 -0.77 11.11 -11.21
N GLN A 183 -0.65 12.45 -11.25
CA GLN A 183 -1.75 13.37 -10.95
C GLN A 183 -2.92 13.17 -11.92
N TYR A 184 -2.64 13.10 -13.22
CA TYR A 184 -3.68 12.86 -14.23
C TYR A 184 -4.38 11.52 -14.01
N TYR A 185 -3.64 10.45 -13.70
CA TYR A 185 -4.22 9.14 -13.43
C TYR A 185 -5.12 9.13 -12.20
N TYR A 186 -4.83 9.95 -11.18
CA TYR A 186 -5.61 10.01 -9.94
C TYR A 186 -6.65 11.12 -9.89
N ALA A 187 -6.65 12.03 -10.85
CA ALA A 187 -7.63 13.10 -10.95
C ALA A 187 -9.07 12.53 -11.01
N GLY A 188 -9.93 13.00 -10.11
CA GLY A 188 -11.35 12.63 -10.07
C GLY A 188 -11.66 11.19 -9.63
N LYS A 189 -10.66 10.41 -9.17
CA LYS A 189 -10.89 9.07 -8.64
C LYS A 189 -11.25 9.11 -7.15
N ALA A 190 -12.26 8.37 -6.73
CA ALA A 190 -12.46 8.09 -5.31
C ALA A 190 -11.33 7.16 -4.84
N LEU A 191 -10.65 7.50 -3.74
CA LEU A 191 -9.53 6.75 -3.21
C LEU A 191 -9.79 6.28 -1.79
N ALA A 192 -9.49 5.00 -1.54
CA ALA A 192 -9.38 4.51 -0.17
C ALA A 192 -8.20 5.20 0.54
N GLN A 193 -8.26 5.30 1.87
CA GLN A 193 -7.22 5.97 2.66
C GLN A 193 -5.83 5.38 2.39
N ASP A 194 -5.69 4.05 2.45
CA ASP A 194 -4.43 3.35 2.20
C ASP A 194 -3.90 3.60 0.77
N GLU A 195 -4.81 3.78 -0.19
CA GLU A 195 -4.46 4.08 -1.57
C GLU A 195 -3.86 5.49 -1.69
N ALA A 196 -4.53 6.47 -1.08
CA ALA A 196 -4.07 7.84 -1.03
C ALA A 196 -2.72 7.98 -0.30
N GLU A 197 -2.48 7.18 0.75
CA GLU A 197 -1.18 7.10 1.43
C GLU A 197 -0.07 6.59 0.49
N GLU A 198 -0.33 5.53 -0.30
CA GLU A 198 0.64 5.07 -1.30
C GLU A 198 0.89 6.10 -2.42
N VAL A 199 -0.13 6.84 -2.84
CA VAL A 199 0.04 7.91 -3.86
C VAL A 199 0.90 9.06 -3.30
N ARG A 200 0.68 9.47 -2.05
CA ARG A 200 1.51 10.49 -1.40
C ARG A 200 2.95 10.04 -1.21
N GLU A 201 3.16 8.79 -0.81
CA GLU A 201 4.51 8.23 -0.71
C GLU A 201 5.20 8.19 -2.09
N GLU A 202 4.49 7.74 -3.13
CA GLU A 202 5.02 7.78 -4.49
C GLU A 202 5.40 9.21 -4.92
N ALA A 203 4.56 10.21 -4.62
CA ALA A 203 4.85 11.61 -4.90
C ALA A 203 6.13 12.10 -4.19
N ARG A 204 6.28 11.77 -2.90
CA ARG A 204 7.48 12.09 -2.12
C ARG A 204 8.73 11.43 -2.68
N LEU A 205 8.64 10.15 -3.08
CA LEU A 205 9.76 9.43 -3.71
C LEU A 205 10.14 10.02 -5.08
N ASN A 206 9.17 10.62 -5.79
CA ASN A 206 9.43 11.42 -6.97
C ASN A 206 10.01 12.81 -6.64
N GLY A 207 10.12 13.20 -5.37
CA GLY A 207 10.60 14.52 -4.94
C GLY A 207 9.60 15.64 -5.15
N ALA A 208 8.29 15.33 -5.11
CA ALA A 208 7.19 16.28 -5.07
C ALA A 208 6.56 16.34 -3.68
N ASP A 209 5.89 17.45 -3.39
CA ASP A 209 4.99 17.52 -2.24
C ASP A 209 3.78 16.59 -2.47
N ALA A 210 3.09 16.23 -1.39
CA ALA A 210 1.91 15.35 -1.39
C ALA A 210 0.69 15.90 -2.16
N SER A 211 0.81 17.05 -2.83
CA SER A 211 -0.22 17.78 -3.59
C SER A 211 -0.67 17.11 -4.90
N VAL A 212 -0.35 15.83 -5.08
CA VAL A 212 -0.81 15.00 -6.21
C VAL A 212 -2.31 14.70 -6.11
N LEU A 213 -2.90 14.83 -4.91
CA LEU A 213 -4.33 14.67 -4.67
C LEU A 213 -5.06 16.01 -4.82
N THR A 214 -6.32 15.96 -5.26
CA THR A 214 -7.20 17.13 -5.34
C THR A 214 -7.74 17.51 -3.96
N SER A 215 -8.09 18.79 -3.77
CA SER A 215 -8.69 19.29 -2.51
C SER A 215 -10.00 18.59 -2.16
N GLU A 216 -10.79 18.17 -3.15
CA GLU A 216 -12.00 17.38 -2.96
C GLU A 216 -11.69 16.00 -2.36
N GLN A 217 -10.72 15.29 -2.94
CA GLN A 217 -10.25 14.00 -2.42
C GLN A 217 -9.71 14.14 -0.99
N GLU A 218 -8.95 15.19 -0.70
CA GLU A 218 -8.44 15.45 0.65
C GLU A 218 -9.59 15.70 1.65
N THR A 219 -10.60 16.44 1.24
CA THR A 219 -11.80 16.73 2.06
C THR A 219 -12.61 15.47 2.32
N GLU A 220 -12.79 14.62 1.31
CA GLU A 220 -13.49 13.34 1.44
C GLU A 220 -12.75 12.41 2.39
N ILE A 221 -11.42 12.27 2.24
CA ILE A 221 -10.59 11.45 3.13
C ILE A 221 -10.66 11.97 4.57
N ALA A 222 -10.59 13.28 4.77
CA ALA A 222 -10.73 13.89 6.10
C ALA A 222 -12.12 13.58 6.72
N SER A 223 -13.17 13.61 5.90
CA SER A 223 -14.54 13.30 6.32
C SER A 223 -14.70 11.82 6.70
N ILE A 224 -14.19 10.91 5.88
CA ILE A 224 -14.17 9.46 6.17
C ILE A 224 -13.38 9.18 7.45
N ARG A 225 -12.22 9.82 7.63
CA ARG A 225 -11.40 9.69 8.85
C ARG A 225 -12.17 10.14 10.09
N LYS A 226 -12.88 11.27 10.00
CA LYS A 226 -13.74 11.76 11.09
C LYS A 226 -14.88 10.79 11.40
N LEU A 227 -15.54 10.23 10.38
CA LEU A 227 -16.61 9.24 10.55
C LEU A 227 -16.09 7.95 11.19
N ASN A 228 -14.95 7.42 10.74
CA ASN A 228 -14.31 6.25 11.33
C ASN A 228 -13.95 6.48 12.79
N LYS A 229 -13.44 7.67 13.13
CA LYS A 229 -13.15 8.06 14.51
C LYS A 229 -14.41 8.10 15.38
N ILE A 230 -15.51 8.63 14.85
CA ILE A 230 -16.80 8.62 15.54
C ILE A 230 -17.27 7.17 15.76
N SER A 231 -17.12 6.30 14.76
CA SER A 231 -17.48 4.87 14.87
C SER A 231 -16.66 4.16 15.95
N GLN A 232 -15.33 4.33 15.96
CA GLN A 232 -14.45 3.74 16.96
C GLN A 232 -14.75 4.24 18.38
N LYS A 233 -15.08 5.53 18.53
CA LYS A 233 -15.54 6.07 19.82
C LYS A 233 -16.87 5.46 20.26
N LYS A 234 -17.81 5.22 19.34
CA LYS A 234 -19.07 4.52 19.65
C LYS A 234 -18.83 3.08 20.11
N GLU A 235 -17.86 2.38 19.52
CA GLU A 235 -17.48 1.03 19.95
C GLU A 235 -16.89 1.02 21.37
N ILE A 236 -16.05 2.01 21.72
CA ILE A 236 -15.55 2.18 23.10
C ILE A 236 -16.72 2.38 24.07
N ILE A 237 -17.67 3.26 23.74
CA ILE A 237 -18.84 3.51 24.60
C ILE A 237 -19.67 2.24 24.77
N LYS A 238 -19.94 1.51 23.68
CA LYS A 238 -20.67 0.24 23.74
C LYS A 238 -19.97 -0.78 24.64
N LYS A 239 -18.64 -0.91 24.53
CA LYS A 239 -17.85 -1.82 25.37
C LYS A 239 -17.91 -1.41 26.85
N ARG A 240 -17.94 -0.11 27.17
CA ARG A 240 -18.17 0.37 28.55
C ARG A 240 -19.51 -0.13 29.09
N GLU A 241 -20.59 0.01 28.33
CA GLU A 241 -21.93 -0.46 28.72
C GLU A 241 -21.95 -1.98 28.99
N GLU A 242 -21.25 -2.76 28.16
CA GLU A 242 -21.09 -4.22 28.34
C GLU A 242 -20.36 -4.56 29.65
N ILE A 243 -19.22 -3.91 29.93
CA ILE A 243 -18.43 -4.09 31.16
C ILE A 243 -19.25 -3.73 32.40
N GLU A 244 -19.99 -2.61 32.35
CA GLU A 244 -20.86 -2.19 33.45
C GLU A 244 -21.95 -3.23 33.75
N GLY A 245 -22.57 -3.78 32.70
CA GLY A 245 -23.56 -4.85 32.82
C GLY A 245 -22.97 -6.15 33.39
N GLU A 246 -21.70 -6.45 33.12
CA GLU A 246 -20.99 -7.58 33.70
C GLU A 246 -20.68 -7.39 35.17
N PHE A 247 -20.15 -6.22 35.57
CA PHE A 247 -19.93 -5.93 36.99
C PHE A 247 -21.22 -5.94 37.79
N LEU A 248 -22.32 -5.38 37.27
CA LEU A 248 -23.62 -5.44 37.94
C LEU A 248 -24.06 -6.88 38.20
N ARG A 249 -23.89 -7.78 37.23
CA ARG A 249 -24.23 -9.20 37.38
C ARG A 249 -23.34 -9.87 38.44
N LEU A 250 -22.03 -9.62 38.42
CA LEU A 250 -21.09 -10.18 39.38
C LEU A 250 -21.38 -9.69 40.80
N LEU A 251 -21.53 -8.37 41.00
CA LEU A 251 -21.83 -7.77 42.30
C LEU A 251 -23.14 -8.30 42.88
N LYS A 252 -24.17 -8.47 42.04
CA LYS A 252 -25.45 -9.06 42.45
C LYS A 252 -25.32 -10.54 42.83
N LYS A 253 -24.57 -11.33 42.05
CA LYS A 253 -24.32 -12.76 42.34
C LYS A 253 -23.72 -12.94 43.73
N ILE A 254 -22.81 -12.06 44.11
CA ILE A 254 -22.16 -12.13 45.42
C ILE A 254 -22.93 -11.37 46.51
N SER A 255 -23.98 -10.60 46.21
CA SER A 255 -24.61 -9.69 47.18
C SER A 255 -23.59 -8.72 47.79
N SER A 256 -22.76 -8.12 46.93
CA SER A 256 -21.74 -7.16 47.33
C SER A 256 -22.38 -5.87 47.87
N PRO A 257 -21.83 -5.25 48.93
CA PRO A 257 -22.22 -3.89 49.32
C PRO A 257 -21.69 -2.82 48.37
N PHE A 258 -20.76 -3.17 47.47
CA PHE A 258 -20.14 -2.24 46.53
C PHE A 258 -20.97 -2.08 45.25
N SER A 259 -20.88 -0.89 44.65
CA SER A 259 -21.52 -0.56 43.38
C SER A 259 -20.51 -0.53 42.22
N VAL A 260 -21.00 -0.54 40.98
CA VAL A 260 -20.13 -0.32 39.81
C VAL A 260 -19.49 1.07 39.85
N GLU A 261 -20.17 2.07 40.41
CA GLU A 261 -19.60 3.41 40.59
C GLU A 261 -18.37 3.39 41.49
N HIS A 262 -18.38 2.57 42.55
CA HIS A 262 -17.21 2.40 43.41
C HIS A 262 -16.01 1.82 42.64
N ILE A 263 -16.25 0.88 41.73
CA ILE A 263 -15.19 0.31 40.88
C ILE A 263 -14.67 1.37 39.90
N LYS A 264 -15.56 2.16 39.29
CA LYS A 264 -15.18 3.29 38.41
C LYS A 264 -14.37 4.35 39.15
N ASP A 265 -14.71 4.65 40.40
CA ASP A 265 -13.95 5.58 41.24
C ASP A 265 -12.54 5.06 41.53
N ILE A 266 -12.38 3.77 41.85
CA ILE A 266 -11.06 3.16 42.04
C ILE A 266 -10.21 3.29 40.77
N ILE A 267 -10.80 3.03 39.60
CA ILE A 267 -10.09 3.16 38.31
C ILE A 267 -9.78 4.63 38.00
N TYR A 268 -10.73 5.54 38.20
CA TYR A 268 -10.55 6.95 37.86
C TYR A 268 -9.48 7.60 38.73
N TYR A 269 -9.45 7.29 40.03
CA TYR A 269 -8.50 7.87 40.98
C TYR A 269 -7.28 6.98 41.27
N GLU A 270 -6.95 6.07 40.35
CA GLU A 270 -5.80 5.18 40.48
C GLU A 270 -4.49 5.94 40.74
N LYS A 271 -3.62 5.33 41.54
CA LYS A 271 -2.27 5.83 41.87
C LYS A 271 -1.19 4.83 41.52
N ASP A 272 -1.49 3.53 41.61
CA ASP A 272 -0.57 2.43 41.34
C ASP A 272 -1.30 1.13 40.98
N ASN A 273 -0.53 0.08 40.66
CA ASN A 273 -1.08 -1.23 40.29
C ASN A 273 -1.81 -1.95 41.44
N ASP A 274 -1.69 -1.48 42.69
CA ASP A 274 -2.39 -2.09 43.82
C ASP A 274 -3.90 -1.76 43.76
N ASP A 275 -4.30 -0.70 43.05
CA ASP A 275 -5.70 -0.35 42.82
C ASP A 275 -6.44 -1.38 41.97
N LEU A 276 -5.76 -2.03 41.01
CA LEU A 276 -6.31 -3.17 40.27
C LEU A 276 -6.63 -4.34 41.22
N THR A 277 -5.73 -4.60 42.16
CA THR A 277 -5.88 -5.65 43.18
C THR A 277 -7.03 -5.34 44.14
N LYS A 278 -7.28 -4.06 44.46
CA LYS A 278 -8.45 -3.63 45.24
C LYS A 278 -9.76 -3.93 44.52
N ILE A 279 -9.80 -3.83 43.20
CA ILE A 279 -11.00 -4.18 42.43
C ILE A 279 -11.20 -5.69 42.44
N ILE A 280 -10.14 -6.48 42.27
CA ILE A 280 -10.21 -7.95 42.28
C ILE A 280 -10.70 -8.46 43.65
N SER A 281 -10.21 -7.86 44.75
CA SER A 281 -10.58 -8.28 46.11
C SER A 281 -12.05 -8.03 46.48
N ILE A 282 -12.75 -7.12 45.77
CA ILE A 282 -14.22 -6.94 45.92
C ILE A 282 -14.97 -8.24 45.60
N PHE A 283 -14.40 -9.07 44.72
CA PHE A 283 -15.00 -10.32 44.25
C PHE A 283 -14.37 -11.57 44.87
N ASP A 284 -13.28 -11.43 45.62
CA ASP A 284 -12.54 -12.55 46.19
C ASP A 284 -13.28 -13.16 47.41
N ARG A 285 -13.71 -14.42 47.24
CA ARG A 285 -14.36 -15.24 48.28
C ARG A 285 -13.69 -16.60 48.50
N GLY A 286 -12.51 -16.82 47.92
CA GLY A 286 -11.88 -18.15 47.87
C GLY A 286 -12.62 -19.15 46.96
N GLY A 287 -13.17 -18.68 45.84
CA GLY A 287 -13.92 -19.49 44.85
C GLY A 287 -13.06 -20.30 43.86
N ASP A 288 -13.70 -20.98 42.91
CA ASP A 288 -13.05 -21.81 41.87
C ASP A 288 -12.22 -20.94 40.89
N VAL A 289 -11.10 -21.49 40.38
CA VAL A 289 -10.13 -20.81 39.50
C VAL A 289 -10.78 -20.18 38.27
N LYS A 290 -11.83 -20.82 37.73
CA LYS A 290 -12.58 -20.32 36.57
C LYS A 290 -13.33 -19.01 36.83
N GLU A 291 -13.78 -18.77 38.06
CA GLU A 291 -14.45 -17.52 38.41
C GLU A 291 -13.43 -16.38 38.52
N LEU A 292 -12.23 -16.67 39.02
CA LEU A 292 -11.12 -15.72 39.09
C LEU A 292 -10.66 -15.27 37.69
N ASP A 293 -10.53 -16.18 36.73
CA ASP A 293 -10.16 -15.86 35.35
C ASP A 293 -11.16 -14.88 34.70
N GLN A 294 -12.46 -15.12 34.89
CA GLN A 294 -13.51 -14.23 34.39
C GLN A 294 -13.46 -12.85 35.05
N ILE A 295 -13.20 -12.78 36.36
CA ILE A 295 -13.06 -11.52 37.08
C ILE A 295 -11.86 -10.73 36.55
N LEU A 296 -10.71 -11.40 36.36
CA LEU A 296 -9.50 -10.78 35.83
C LEU A 296 -9.70 -10.20 34.44
N GLU A 297 -10.40 -10.92 33.56
CA GLU A 297 -10.72 -10.45 32.21
C GLU A 297 -11.54 -9.15 32.25
N ILE A 298 -12.62 -9.14 33.03
CA ILE A 298 -13.54 -7.99 33.11
C ILE A 298 -12.86 -6.79 33.78
N VAL A 299 -12.06 -7.03 34.83
CA VAL A 299 -11.31 -5.96 35.51
C VAL A 299 -10.24 -5.36 34.60
N ASN A 300 -9.55 -6.18 33.81
CA ASN A 300 -8.61 -5.70 32.81
C ASN A 300 -9.31 -4.92 31.68
N ASP A 301 -10.47 -5.38 31.23
CA ASP A 301 -11.30 -4.64 30.27
C ASP A 301 -11.75 -3.30 30.85
N ALA A 302 -12.24 -3.27 32.09
CA ALA A 302 -12.61 -2.04 32.77
C ALA A 302 -11.45 -1.06 32.87
N TRP A 303 -10.26 -1.55 33.21
CA TRP A 303 -9.04 -0.75 33.26
C TRP A 303 -8.70 -0.12 31.90
N ASN A 304 -8.90 -0.86 30.81
CA ASN A 304 -8.57 -0.36 29.47
C ASN A 304 -9.64 0.56 28.86
N TYR A 305 -10.91 0.40 29.26
CA TYR A 305 -12.03 1.09 28.63
C TYR A 305 -12.61 2.22 29.48
N PHE A 306 -12.48 2.24 30.81
CA PHE A 306 -12.97 3.34 31.64
C PHE A 306 -11.99 4.52 31.75
N PRO A 307 -12.49 5.74 31.99
CA PRO A 307 -11.66 6.93 32.17
C PRO A 307 -10.70 6.86 33.36
N HIS A 308 -9.51 7.45 33.21
CA HIS A 308 -8.51 7.62 34.28
C HIS A 308 -8.21 9.11 34.48
N LYS A 309 -8.02 9.53 35.74
CA LYS A 309 -7.62 10.90 36.05
C LYS A 309 -6.21 11.22 35.54
N SER A 310 -5.29 10.25 35.62
CA SER A 310 -3.93 10.34 35.10
C SER A 310 -3.86 10.55 33.58
N LEU A 311 -4.95 10.23 32.87
CA LEU A 311 -5.09 10.36 31.42
C LEU A 311 -6.01 11.53 31.01
N ASP A 312 -6.25 12.49 31.90
CA ASP A 312 -7.13 13.64 31.69
C ASP A 312 -8.60 13.25 31.41
N GLY A 313 -9.08 12.18 32.07
CA GLY A 313 -10.44 11.67 31.87
C GLY A 313 -10.64 10.85 30.59
N LEU A 314 -9.54 10.44 29.94
CA LEU A 314 -9.55 9.46 28.85
C LEU A 314 -9.28 8.05 29.37
N CYS A 315 -9.68 7.04 28.63
CA CYS A 315 -9.23 5.67 28.90
C CYS A 315 -7.97 5.32 28.08
N PRO A 316 -7.24 4.25 28.43
CA PRO A 316 -6.12 3.74 27.62
C PRO A 316 -6.50 3.53 26.14
N MET A 317 -7.70 3.01 25.86
CA MET A 317 -8.16 2.84 24.48
C MET A 317 -8.38 4.18 23.75
N ASP A 318 -8.87 5.22 24.43
CA ASP A 318 -8.97 6.58 23.88
C ASP A 318 -7.57 7.13 23.53
N LYS A 319 -6.57 6.94 24.42
CA LYS A 319 -5.19 7.36 24.16
C LYS A 319 -4.54 6.59 23.00
N ILE A 320 -4.84 5.30 22.85
CA ILE A 320 -4.39 4.50 21.68
C ILE A 320 -4.99 5.07 20.39
N LEU A 321 -6.26 5.47 20.39
CA LEU A 321 -6.88 6.14 19.24
C LEU A 321 -6.21 7.48 18.93
N GLU A 322 -5.90 8.30 19.95
CA GLU A 322 -5.19 9.57 19.77
C GLU A 322 -3.76 9.40 19.24
N TYR A 323 -3.04 8.41 19.77
CA TYR A 323 -1.67 8.10 19.36
C TYR A 323 -1.61 7.65 17.90
N LYS A 324 -2.49 6.72 17.49
CA LYS A 324 -2.61 6.26 16.10
C LYS A 324 -2.91 7.42 15.14
N ASP A 325 -3.62 8.45 15.60
CA ASP A 325 -3.92 9.63 14.79
C ASP A 325 -2.71 10.55 14.58
N ARG A 326 -1.87 10.73 15.62
CA ARG A 326 -0.68 11.60 15.57
C ARG A 326 0.43 11.03 14.68
N HIS A 327 0.57 9.71 14.61
CA HIS A 327 1.66 9.03 13.87
C HIS A 327 1.28 8.56 12.45
N LYS A 328 0.10 8.93 11.95
CA LYS A 328 -0.35 8.72 10.56
C LYS A 328 -0.26 9.98 9.67
N LYS A 329 0.30 11.08 10.17
CA LYS A 329 0.59 12.30 9.40
C LYS A 329 2.03 12.23 8.91
#